data_AF-A0A564YWD8-F1
#
_entry.id   AF-A0A564YWD8-F1
#
_cell.length_a   1.000
_cell.length_b   1.000
_cell.length_c   1.000
_cell.angle_alpha   90.00
_cell.angle_beta   90.00
_cell.angle_gamma   90.00
#
_symmetry.space_group_name_H-M   'P 1'
#
loop_
_entity.id
_entity.type
_entity.pdbx_description
1 polymer ?
#
loop_
_entity_poly.entity_id
_entity_poly.type
_entity_poly.pdbx_seq_one_letter_code
_entity_poly.pdbx_strand_id
1 'polypeptide(L)'
;MTSRDSNNTNITGPMTRSEYEEAFRRRDKRSLHELVAEEEAIIDNEAADFETAEKEAIAAASSAWVPLTPQYIDSHFQLWSLSRKSGDVYEGVQLPGDAKWRVGGARSILNRDFNPDMYEEDLFEMKHRASAELKEGIGELSPVQYAIHVQSTPTYQENMVISSFADEYYYLAGHIGWVDLHDSGLAQRLRTLMLDPFLVGLRHDVTHTDANVLIDPDTDNAFSAIEQNNMPFDVAIGPHQLRHACHLAYKHPRLKLVLNHCGLPLEYTSTNPDEEVNIAQWKADLEYLSRYPNVYCKLTATSGKIVSSYGDGNVEEKEWSPKNVLTQAIGFFGPERCLFGSGWPICRVVAPAVTGWSDSGTGGALVAAKKHARISGPPVKGYRGQTVAHRELSVWEAARLVEHCMEEAGFGAIEDKRKVFGTNAQTVYTLNIRPYGSSRVL
;
A
#
# COMPACT_ATOMS: atom_id res chain seq x y z
N MET A 1 66.71 31.61 48.62
CA MET A 1 67.83 32.02 49.51
C MET A 1 67.69 33.49 49.80
N THR A 2 67.99 33.85 51.04
CA THR A 2 67.76 35.12 51.75
C THR A 2 68.13 36.42 51.04
N SER A 3 67.36 37.47 51.33
CA SER A 3 67.89 38.78 51.73
C SER A 3 67.06 39.35 52.88
N ARG A 4 67.74 39.77 53.95
CA ARG A 4 67.21 40.67 54.98
C ARG A 4 67.06 42.07 54.38
N ASP A 5 66.08 42.84 54.88
CA ASP A 5 66.27 44.10 55.59
C ASP A 5 64.89 44.76 55.77
N SER A 6 64.33 44.75 56.99
CA SER A 6 64.58 45.70 58.07
C SER A 6 64.00 47.09 57.79
N ASN A 7 62.76 47.30 58.27
CA ASN A 7 62.35 48.51 58.97
C ASN A 7 61.12 48.15 59.80
N ASN A 8 61.27 47.88 61.11
CA ASN A 8 61.22 48.87 62.19
C ASN A 8 59.80 49.50 62.23
N THR A 9 58.95 49.33 63.23
CA THR A 9 59.21 49.54 64.67
C THR A 9 58.03 49.01 65.50
N ASN A 10 58.35 48.36 66.62
CA ASN A 10 57.66 48.42 67.92
C ASN A 10 56.12 48.48 67.98
N ILE A 11 55.50 47.31 68.14
CA ILE A 11 54.25 47.17 68.90
C ILE A 11 54.53 46.25 70.10
N THR A 12 54.81 46.86 71.25
CA THR A 12 54.79 46.23 72.57
C THR A 12 53.44 46.52 73.21
N GLY A 13 52.47 45.61 73.01
CA GLY A 13 51.11 45.66 73.57
C GLY A 13 50.16 44.74 72.77
N PRO A 14 49.04 44.26 73.36
CA PRO A 14 48.11 43.39 72.64
C PRO A 14 47.50 44.12 71.41
N MET A 15 47.57 43.49 70.23
CA MET A 15 47.00 44.01 68.99
C MET A 15 45.52 44.37 69.17
N THR A 16 45.11 45.51 68.60
CA THR A 16 43.71 45.87 68.52
C THR A 16 42.98 44.93 67.54
N ARG A 17 41.67 44.77 67.73
CA ARG A 17 40.84 43.91 66.87
C ARG A 17 40.94 44.29 65.39
N SER A 18 41.00 45.58 65.08
CA SER A 18 41.13 46.09 63.71
C SER A 18 42.44 45.66 63.06
N GLU A 19 43.55 45.75 63.80
CA GLU A 19 44.87 45.35 63.30
C GLU A 19 44.94 43.83 63.05
N TYR A 20 44.25 43.03 63.87
CA TYR A 20 44.14 41.59 63.66
C TYR A 20 43.29 41.25 62.42
N GLU A 21 42.13 41.88 62.27
CA GLU A 21 41.23 41.64 61.13
C GLU A 21 41.85 42.04 59.80
N GLU A 22 42.72 43.07 59.78
CA GLU A 22 43.42 43.49 58.57
C GLU A 22 44.64 42.62 58.23
N ALA A 23 45.44 42.24 59.23
CA ALA A 23 46.59 41.34 59.05
C ALA A 23 46.17 39.91 58.62
N PHE A 24 44.97 39.46 59.03
CA PHE A 24 44.44 38.12 58.72
C PHE A 24 43.22 38.16 57.78
N ARG A 25 43.04 39.25 57.01
CA ARG A 25 41.95 39.37 56.03
C ARG A 25 42.11 38.31 54.94
N ARG A 26 41.25 37.28 54.94
CA ARG A 26 41.24 36.21 53.93
C ARG A 26 40.90 36.79 52.55
N ARG A 27 41.89 36.86 51.65
CA ARG A 27 41.76 37.31 50.24
C ARG A 27 41.63 36.14 49.25
N ASP A 28 41.51 34.91 49.75
CA ASP A 28 41.55 33.66 48.98
C ASP A 28 40.16 33.08 48.69
N LYS A 29 39.09 33.70 49.19
CA LYS A 29 37.71 33.25 48.96
C LYS A 29 36.99 34.17 47.99
N ARG A 30 36.48 33.61 46.90
CA ARG A 30 35.52 34.26 45.99
C ARG A 30 34.38 34.86 46.81
N SER A 31 33.92 36.03 46.39
CA SER A 31 32.81 36.69 47.08
C SER A 31 31.52 35.89 46.91
N LEU A 32 30.60 35.99 47.87
CA LEU A 32 29.28 35.37 47.77
C LEU A 32 28.56 35.79 46.48
N HIS A 33 28.73 37.04 46.06
CA HIS A 33 28.15 37.57 44.82
C HIS A 33 28.67 36.88 43.56
N GLU A 34 29.97 36.57 43.49
CA GLU A 34 30.55 35.84 42.35
C GLU A 34 30.06 34.40 42.28
N LEU A 35 29.90 33.75 43.44
CA LEU A 35 29.36 32.39 43.50
C LEU A 35 27.88 32.35 43.09
N VAL A 36 27.07 33.31 43.54
CA VAL A 36 25.66 33.41 43.17
C VAL A 36 25.49 33.69 41.67
N ALA A 37 26.30 34.58 41.10
CA ALA A 37 26.23 34.87 39.66
C ALA A 37 26.65 33.67 38.78
N GLU A 38 27.61 32.87 39.23
CA GLU A 38 28.02 31.64 38.54
C GLU A 38 26.92 30.57 38.64
N GLU A 39 26.25 30.45 39.79
CA GLU A 39 25.13 29.55 40.00
C GLU A 39 23.89 29.95 39.16
N GLU A 40 23.57 31.25 39.09
CA GLU A 40 22.51 31.77 38.21
C GLU A 40 22.80 31.48 36.73
N ALA A 41 24.04 31.65 36.27
CA ALA A 41 24.41 31.36 34.88
C ALA A 41 24.36 29.86 34.53
N ILE A 42 24.61 28.98 35.50
CA ILE A 42 24.44 27.52 35.33
C ILE A 42 22.95 27.19 35.20
N ILE A 43 22.11 27.76 36.06
CA ILE A 43 20.65 27.56 36.04
C ILE A 43 20.05 28.03 34.71
N ASP A 44 20.46 29.19 34.21
CA ASP A 44 19.97 29.72 32.93
C ASP A 44 20.36 28.85 31.73
N ASN A 45 21.59 28.31 31.72
CA ASN A 45 22.03 27.39 30.67
C ASN A 45 21.29 26.05 30.75
N GLU A 46 21.10 25.49 31.95
CA GLU A 46 20.34 24.25 32.12
C GLU A 46 18.87 24.42 31.71
N ALA A 47 18.27 25.59 31.97
CA ALA A 47 16.92 25.92 31.52
C ALA A 47 16.83 26.03 29.98
N ALA A 48 17.82 26.65 29.34
CA ALA A 48 17.88 26.76 27.88
C ALA A 48 18.08 25.40 27.20
N ASP A 49 18.94 24.54 27.75
CA ASP A 49 19.16 23.17 27.27
C ASP A 49 17.89 22.32 27.43
N PHE A 50 17.17 22.47 28.55
CA PHE A 50 15.90 21.78 28.76
C PHE A 50 14.82 22.24 27.78
N GLU A 51 14.69 23.55 27.54
CA GLU A 51 13.71 24.09 26.58
C GLU A 51 14.03 23.64 25.14
N THR A 52 15.31 23.49 24.80
CA THR A 52 15.77 22.99 23.50
C THR A 52 15.49 21.50 23.35
N ALA A 53 15.83 20.70 24.37
CA ALA A 53 15.53 19.27 24.39
C ALA A 53 14.02 18.98 24.39
N GLU A 54 13.21 19.79 25.07
CA GLU A 54 11.75 19.72 25.03
C GLU A 54 11.21 20.07 23.65
N LYS A 55 11.72 21.13 22.99
CA LYS A 55 11.36 21.45 21.60
C LYS A 55 11.76 20.35 20.62
N GLU A 56 12.93 19.75 20.76
CA GLU A 56 13.38 18.63 19.94
C GLU A 56 12.54 17.36 20.19
N ALA A 57 12.20 17.08 21.45
CA ALA A 57 11.33 15.97 21.82
C ALA A 57 9.89 16.19 21.33
N ILE A 58 9.36 17.42 21.40
CA ILE A 58 8.05 17.80 20.86
C ILE A 58 8.08 17.75 19.32
N ALA A 59 9.17 18.13 18.66
CA ALA A 59 9.33 18.02 17.23
C ALA A 59 9.45 16.55 16.77
N ALA A 60 10.20 15.73 17.51
CA ALA A 60 10.32 14.29 17.28
C ALA A 60 8.99 13.57 17.54
N ALA A 61 8.29 13.90 18.63
CA ALA A 61 6.96 13.41 18.94
C ALA A 61 5.94 13.89 17.90
N SER A 62 5.98 15.15 17.48
CA SER A 62 5.12 15.68 16.40
C SER A 62 5.43 15.01 15.05
N SER A 63 6.68 14.67 14.77
CA SER A 63 7.07 13.90 13.57
C SER A 63 6.63 12.42 13.64
N ALA A 64 6.57 11.84 14.84
CA ALA A 64 6.03 10.51 15.10
C ALA A 64 4.48 10.50 15.16
N TRP A 65 3.88 11.65 15.43
CA TRP A 65 2.43 11.92 15.51
C TRP A 65 1.93 12.77 14.34
N VAL A 66 2.56 12.71 13.17
CA VAL A 66 1.91 13.12 11.92
C VAL A 66 0.98 11.97 11.50
N PRO A 67 -0.33 11.97 11.76
CA PRO A 67 -1.19 11.35 10.76
C PRO A 67 -1.18 12.28 9.53
N LEU A 68 -1.55 11.75 8.36
CA LEU A 68 -2.07 12.51 7.20
C LEU A 68 -1.17 12.65 5.96
N THR A 69 -0.37 11.64 5.63
CA THR A 69 -0.42 11.18 4.23
C THR A 69 -1.16 9.86 4.26
N PRO A 70 -2.23 9.64 3.48
CA PRO A 70 -2.83 8.33 3.38
C PRO A 70 -1.72 7.37 2.98
N GLN A 71 -1.47 6.39 3.84
CA GLN A 71 -0.48 5.36 3.57
C GLN A 71 -0.92 4.64 2.29
N TYR A 72 0.04 4.35 1.41
CA TYR A 72 -0.31 3.75 0.14
C TYR A 72 -0.85 2.33 0.40
N ILE A 73 -1.97 2.02 -0.22
CA ILE A 73 -2.77 0.82 -0.01
C ILE A 73 -2.86 0.05 -1.32
N ASP A 74 -2.43 -1.20 -1.29
CA ASP A 74 -2.80 -2.16 -2.31
C ASP A 74 -4.20 -2.70 -2.02
N SER A 75 -5.20 -2.20 -2.76
CA SER A 75 -6.59 -2.61 -2.54
C SER A 75 -6.96 -3.96 -3.14
N HIS A 76 -6.02 -4.65 -3.82
CA HIS A 76 -6.32 -5.92 -4.48
C HIS A 76 -5.10 -6.83 -4.58
N PHE A 77 -4.99 -7.76 -3.62
CA PHE A 77 -4.13 -8.92 -3.73
C PHE A 77 -4.83 -10.16 -3.14
N GLN A 78 -4.33 -11.35 -3.44
CA GLN A 78 -4.93 -12.63 -3.08
C GLN A 78 -3.92 -13.54 -2.40
N LEU A 79 -4.37 -14.39 -1.48
CA LEU A 79 -3.57 -15.41 -0.80
C LEU A 79 -4.24 -16.76 -0.95
N TRP A 80 -3.47 -17.83 -1.08
CA TRP A 80 -4.00 -19.19 -1.02
C TRP A 80 -2.93 -20.21 -0.65
N SER A 81 -3.40 -21.38 -0.23
CA SER A 81 -2.56 -22.54 0.06
C SER A 81 -3.00 -23.71 -0.81
N LEU A 82 -2.05 -24.47 -1.34
CA LEU A 82 -2.27 -25.71 -2.06
C LEU A 82 -2.29 -26.94 -1.14
N SER A 83 -2.22 -26.76 0.18
CA SER A 83 -2.46 -27.88 1.09
C SER A 83 -3.86 -28.44 0.83
N ARG A 84 -3.94 -29.56 0.10
CA ARG A 84 -5.18 -30.27 -0.21
C ARG A 84 -5.42 -31.41 0.77
N LYS A 85 -5.19 -31.15 2.06
CA LYS A 85 -5.52 -32.12 3.12
C LYS A 85 -7.04 -32.13 3.33
N SER A 86 -7.59 -33.26 3.75
CA SER A 86 -9.01 -33.30 4.07
C SER A 86 -9.30 -32.43 5.29
N GLY A 87 -10.32 -31.57 5.18
CA GLY A 87 -10.66 -30.53 6.14
C GLY A 87 -9.91 -29.21 5.96
N ASP A 88 -9.11 -29.06 4.91
CA ASP A 88 -8.47 -27.77 4.58
C ASP A 88 -9.45 -26.81 3.89
N VAL A 89 -9.18 -25.51 4.00
CA VAL A 89 -10.08 -24.43 3.54
C VAL A 89 -10.28 -24.44 2.03
N TYR A 90 -9.27 -24.91 1.30
CA TYR A 90 -9.30 -25.00 -0.16
C TYR A 90 -9.59 -26.43 -0.68
N GLU A 91 -10.07 -27.34 0.19
CA GLU A 91 -10.47 -28.68 -0.25
C GLU A 91 -11.67 -28.61 -1.20
N GLY A 92 -11.53 -29.19 -2.39
CA GLY A 92 -12.63 -29.33 -3.36
C GLY A 92 -13.03 -28.06 -4.11
N VAL A 93 -12.36 -26.94 -3.87
CA VAL A 93 -12.59 -25.68 -4.62
C VAL A 93 -11.53 -25.47 -5.69
N GLN A 94 -11.90 -24.73 -6.74
CA GLN A 94 -10.97 -24.32 -7.78
C GLN A 94 -10.16 -23.12 -7.28
N LEU A 95 -8.84 -23.21 -7.43
CA LEU A 95 -7.94 -22.08 -7.18
C LEU A 95 -7.59 -21.39 -8.49
N PRO A 96 -7.13 -20.11 -8.47
CA PRO A 96 -6.75 -19.40 -9.69
C PRO A 96 -5.71 -20.14 -10.55
N GLY A 97 -4.83 -20.94 -9.92
CA GLY A 97 -3.86 -21.79 -10.64
C GLY A 97 -4.46 -22.97 -11.42
N ASP A 98 -5.71 -23.37 -11.13
CA ASP A 98 -6.42 -24.44 -11.82
C ASP A 98 -7.09 -23.98 -13.13
N ALA A 99 -7.20 -22.66 -13.35
CA ALA A 99 -7.77 -22.10 -14.56
C ALA A 99 -6.96 -22.45 -15.82
N LYS A 100 -7.64 -22.49 -16.97
CA LYS A 100 -7.03 -22.85 -18.27
C LYS A 100 -6.29 -21.66 -18.89
N TRP A 101 -5.22 -21.22 -18.24
CA TRP A 101 -4.38 -20.12 -18.73
C TRP A 101 -3.76 -20.43 -20.09
N ARG A 102 -3.88 -19.48 -21.04
CA ARG A 102 -3.17 -19.54 -22.33
C ARG A 102 -1.67 -19.27 -22.25
N VAL A 103 -1.23 -18.74 -21.14
CA VAL A 103 0.17 -18.38 -20.91
C VAL A 103 0.97 -19.61 -20.55
N GLY A 104 1.96 -19.92 -21.38
CA GLY A 104 2.96 -20.93 -21.06
C GLY A 104 3.61 -20.61 -19.72
N GLY A 105 3.50 -21.54 -18.76
CA GLY A 105 4.09 -21.38 -17.44
C GLY A 105 3.19 -20.72 -16.39
N ALA A 106 2.01 -20.17 -16.72
CA ALA A 106 1.10 -19.62 -15.70
C ALA A 106 0.71 -20.67 -14.65
N ARG A 107 0.43 -21.91 -15.07
CA ARG A 107 0.22 -23.03 -14.13
C ARG A 107 1.42 -23.26 -13.22
N SER A 108 2.65 -23.18 -13.72
CA SER A 108 3.85 -23.34 -12.86
C SER A 108 4.10 -22.14 -11.94
N ILE A 109 3.64 -20.95 -12.31
CA ILE A 109 3.71 -19.75 -11.48
C ILE A 109 2.67 -19.84 -10.36
N LEU A 110 1.39 -20.09 -10.71
CA LEU A 110 0.25 -19.99 -9.80
C LEU A 110 -0.05 -21.27 -9.02
N ASN A 111 0.37 -22.44 -9.48
CA ASN A 111 0.18 -23.71 -8.75
C ASN A 111 1.29 -23.90 -7.70
N ARG A 112 1.33 -22.96 -6.73
CA ARG A 112 2.09 -23.01 -5.48
C ARG A 112 1.34 -22.25 -4.39
N ASP A 113 1.83 -22.35 -3.16
CA ASP A 113 1.33 -21.54 -2.04
C ASP A 113 1.71 -20.07 -2.23
N PHE A 114 0.77 -19.18 -1.93
CA PHE A 114 0.98 -17.74 -1.80
C PHE A 114 0.48 -17.32 -0.43
N ASN A 115 1.41 -17.25 0.52
CA ASN A 115 1.12 -17.00 1.93
C ASN A 115 1.46 -15.54 2.30
N PRO A 116 1.03 -15.08 3.50
CA PRO A 116 1.29 -13.72 3.94
C PRO A 116 2.78 -13.32 3.95
N ASP A 117 3.68 -14.21 4.37
CA ASP A 117 5.13 -13.95 4.42
C ASP A 117 5.68 -13.57 3.03
N MET A 118 5.26 -14.30 1.98
CA MET A 118 5.71 -14.03 0.61
C MET A 118 5.25 -12.66 0.10
N TYR A 119 4.06 -12.22 0.49
CA TYR A 119 3.58 -10.90 0.11
C TYR A 119 4.28 -9.79 0.93
N GLU A 120 4.55 -10.04 2.21
CA GLU A 120 5.34 -9.12 3.04
C GLU A 120 6.78 -8.95 2.52
N GLU A 121 7.39 -10.00 1.99
CA GLU A 121 8.68 -9.91 1.29
C GLU A 121 8.61 -8.99 0.06
N ASP A 122 7.55 -9.07 -0.73
CA ASP A 122 7.33 -8.17 -1.88
C ASP A 122 7.11 -6.71 -1.44
N LEU A 123 6.38 -6.48 -0.34
CA LEU A 123 6.22 -5.13 0.26
C LEU A 123 7.57 -4.59 0.77
N PHE A 124 8.40 -5.44 1.37
CA PHE A 124 9.72 -5.07 1.84
C PHE A 124 10.62 -4.64 0.68
N GLU A 125 10.63 -5.40 -0.42
CA GLU A 125 11.38 -5.05 -1.64
C GLU A 125 10.85 -3.74 -2.25
N MET A 126 9.53 -3.57 -2.31
CA MET A 126 8.90 -2.32 -2.77
C MET A 126 9.37 -1.12 -1.93
N LYS A 127 9.37 -1.26 -0.61
CA LYS A 127 9.83 -0.22 0.32
C LYS A 127 11.28 0.17 0.07
N HIS A 128 12.15 -0.80 -0.17
CA HIS A 128 13.55 -0.56 -0.48
C HIS A 128 13.72 0.23 -1.78
N ARG A 129 13.00 -0.16 -2.84
CA ARG A 129 13.06 0.51 -4.14
C ARG A 129 12.51 1.93 -4.10
N ALA A 130 11.32 2.10 -3.53
CA ALA A 130 10.70 3.42 -3.37
C ALA A 130 11.61 4.38 -2.60
N SER A 131 12.18 3.91 -1.48
CA SER A 131 13.09 4.72 -0.66
C SER A 131 14.36 5.11 -1.41
N ALA A 132 14.89 4.22 -2.24
CA ALA A 132 16.05 4.51 -3.08
C ALA A 132 15.73 5.56 -4.15
N GLU A 133 14.60 5.44 -4.85
CA GLU A 133 14.20 6.41 -5.88
C GLU A 133 13.89 7.79 -5.31
N LEU A 134 13.20 7.85 -4.16
CA LEU A 134 12.91 9.09 -3.44
C LEU A 134 14.20 9.80 -3.00
N LYS A 135 15.17 9.04 -2.47
CA LYS A 135 16.47 9.58 -2.02
C LYS A 135 17.27 10.20 -3.17
N GLU A 136 17.20 9.61 -4.36
CA GLU A 136 17.90 10.10 -5.55
C GLU A 136 17.09 11.16 -6.33
N GLY A 137 15.86 11.47 -5.91
CA GLY A 137 14.98 12.45 -6.57
C GLY A 137 14.49 12.01 -7.95
N ILE A 138 14.42 10.69 -8.19
CA ILE A 138 14.09 10.09 -9.48
C ILE A 138 12.61 9.69 -9.56
N GLY A 139 12.03 9.29 -8.42
CA GLY A 139 10.64 8.89 -8.31
C GLY A 139 9.96 9.65 -7.17
N GLU A 140 8.64 9.73 -7.23
CA GLU A 140 7.79 10.40 -6.22
C GLU A 140 6.76 9.46 -5.59
N LEU A 141 6.76 8.18 -6.01
CA LEU A 141 5.85 7.17 -5.50
C LEU A 141 6.27 6.71 -4.10
N SER A 142 5.37 6.84 -3.13
CA SER A 142 5.56 6.25 -1.81
C SER A 142 5.33 4.74 -1.84
N PRO A 143 6.02 3.96 -0.98
CA PRO A 143 5.80 2.53 -0.93
C PRO A 143 4.43 2.19 -0.34
N VAL A 144 3.81 1.11 -0.84
CA VAL A 144 2.65 0.50 -0.20
C VAL A 144 3.04 0.03 1.21
N GLN A 145 2.16 0.28 2.16
CA GLN A 145 2.32 -0.15 3.55
C GLN A 145 1.20 -1.07 4.02
N TYR A 146 0.03 -0.97 3.40
CA TYR A 146 -1.15 -1.74 3.75
C TYR A 146 -1.75 -2.39 2.52
N ALA A 147 -2.43 -3.51 2.74
CA ALA A 147 -3.08 -4.23 1.67
C ALA A 147 -4.44 -4.78 2.12
N ILE A 148 -5.32 -4.95 1.14
CA ILE A 148 -6.65 -5.53 1.32
C ILE A 148 -6.69 -6.85 0.57
N HIS A 149 -6.86 -7.94 1.31
CA HIS A 149 -7.00 -9.25 0.70
C HIS A 149 -8.34 -9.32 -0.02
N VAL A 150 -8.37 -9.87 -1.23
CA VAL A 150 -9.59 -10.13 -1.97
C VAL A 150 -9.79 -11.64 -2.09
N GLN A 151 -10.96 -12.11 -1.71
CA GLN A 151 -11.39 -13.49 -1.86
C GLN A 151 -10.83 -14.17 -3.12
N SER A 152 -10.25 -15.36 -2.96
CA SER A 152 -9.72 -16.22 -4.01
C SER A 152 -10.69 -17.34 -4.41
N THR A 153 -11.55 -17.80 -3.50
CA THR A 153 -12.44 -18.96 -3.69
C THR A 153 -13.82 -18.75 -3.08
N PRO A 154 -14.90 -19.37 -3.58
CA PRO A 154 -16.26 -19.14 -3.11
C PRO A 154 -16.57 -19.90 -1.80
N THR A 155 -15.89 -19.56 -0.71
CA THR A 155 -16.10 -20.21 0.61
C THR A 155 -16.13 -19.20 1.76
N TYR A 156 -17.00 -19.45 2.75
CA TYR A 156 -16.99 -18.68 4.00
C TYR A 156 -15.81 -19.03 4.90
N GLN A 157 -15.23 -20.23 4.73
CA GLN A 157 -14.03 -20.67 5.43
C GLN A 157 -12.83 -19.78 5.11
N GLU A 158 -12.70 -19.33 3.85
CA GLU A 158 -11.67 -18.38 3.47
C GLU A 158 -11.79 -17.06 4.25
N ASN A 159 -13.01 -16.51 4.42
CA ASN A 159 -13.21 -15.29 5.21
C ASN A 159 -12.63 -15.43 6.63
N MET A 160 -12.84 -16.59 7.26
CA MET A 160 -12.33 -16.85 8.61
C MET A 160 -10.80 -16.98 8.66
N VAL A 161 -10.21 -17.67 7.69
CA VAL A 161 -8.73 -17.82 7.63
C VAL A 161 -8.07 -16.48 7.38
N ILE A 162 -8.56 -15.72 6.42
CA ILE A 162 -7.98 -14.41 6.09
C ILE A 162 -8.15 -13.43 7.26
N SER A 163 -9.29 -13.46 7.97
CA SER A 163 -9.45 -12.68 9.21
C SER A 163 -8.38 -13.05 10.25
N SER A 164 -8.06 -14.34 10.40
CA SER A 164 -6.98 -14.79 11.30
C SER A 164 -5.60 -14.27 10.87
N PHE A 165 -5.31 -14.25 9.56
CA PHE A 165 -4.08 -13.63 9.05
C PHE A 165 -4.10 -12.13 9.28
N ALA A 166 -5.24 -11.46 9.09
CA ALA A 166 -5.37 -10.04 9.34
C ALA A 166 -5.13 -9.72 10.81
N ASP A 167 -5.43 -10.60 11.77
CA ASP A 167 -5.04 -10.37 13.16
C ASP A 167 -3.50 -10.43 13.36
N GLU A 168 -2.82 -11.34 12.67
CA GLU A 168 -1.38 -11.58 12.83
C GLU A 168 -0.48 -10.63 12.02
N TYR A 169 -0.82 -10.33 10.77
CA TYR A 169 0.01 -9.58 9.83
C TYR A 169 -0.44 -8.13 9.70
N TYR A 170 0.42 -7.18 10.07
CA TYR A 170 0.00 -5.78 10.27
C TYR A 170 -0.20 -5.00 8.98
N TYR A 171 0.39 -5.46 7.87
CA TYR A 171 0.11 -4.88 6.56
C TYR A 171 -1.32 -5.22 6.08
N LEU A 172 -1.95 -6.28 6.60
CA LEU A 172 -3.34 -6.60 6.28
C LEU A 172 -4.28 -5.64 7.02
N ALA A 173 -4.80 -4.66 6.27
CA ALA A 173 -5.72 -3.66 6.80
C ALA A 173 -7.20 -4.12 6.75
N GLY A 174 -7.45 -5.24 6.08
CA GLY A 174 -8.77 -5.86 5.98
C GLY A 174 -8.84 -6.88 4.85
N HIS A 175 -10.02 -7.48 4.69
CA HIS A 175 -10.33 -8.40 3.61
C HIS A 175 -11.71 -8.17 3.01
N ILE A 176 -11.82 -8.51 1.74
CA ILE A 176 -13.04 -8.54 0.96
C ILE A 176 -13.46 -9.99 0.89
N GLY A 177 -14.47 -10.33 1.70
CA GLY A 177 -14.91 -11.70 1.91
C GLY A 177 -15.93 -12.18 0.87
N TRP A 178 -16.04 -13.49 0.72
CA TRP A 178 -17.08 -14.10 -0.10
C TRP A 178 -18.46 -14.00 0.56
N VAL A 179 -19.48 -13.81 -0.27
CA VAL A 179 -20.88 -14.09 0.08
C VAL A 179 -21.58 -14.85 -1.03
N ASP A 180 -22.51 -15.71 -0.66
CA ASP A 180 -23.42 -16.36 -1.61
C ASP A 180 -24.58 -15.42 -1.93
N LEU A 181 -24.68 -14.97 -3.19
CA LEU A 181 -25.77 -14.10 -3.64
C LEU A 181 -27.11 -14.85 -3.75
N HIS A 182 -27.10 -16.18 -3.76
CA HIS A 182 -28.31 -17.01 -3.82
C HIS A 182 -28.78 -17.46 -2.42
N ASP A 183 -28.07 -17.07 -1.36
CA ASP A 183 -28.47 -17.41 0.00
C ASP A 183 -29.68 -16.59 0.45
N SER A 184 -30.84 -17.24 0.52
CA SER A 184 -32.07 -16.65 1.09
C SER A 184 -31.90 -16.10 2.52
N GLY A 185 -30.90 -16.58 3.26
CA GLY A 185 -30.52 -16.13 4.60
C GLY A 185 -29.46 -15.03 4.62
N LEU A 186 -29.03 -14.47 3.47
CA LEU A 186 -27.89 -13.55 3.37
C LEU A 186 -28.03 -12.36 4.34
N ALA A 187 -29.21 -11.76 4.47
CA ALA A 187 -29.43 -10.63 5.39
C ALA A 187 -29.10 -10.96 6.86
N GLN A 188 -29.39 -12.19 7.31
CA GLN A 188 -29.00 -12.65 8.66
C GLN A 188 -27.53 -13.03 8.71
N ARG A 189 -26.97 -13.59 7.64
CA ARG A 189 -25.55 -13.95 7.57
C ARG A 189 -24.64 -12.72 7.59
N LEU A 190 -25.03 -11.64 6.92
CA LEU A 190 -24.31 -10.36 6.94
C LEU A 190 -24.14 -9.85 8.37
N ARG A 191 -25.18 -9.97 9.23
CA ARG A 191 -25.06 -9.58 10.65
C ARG A 191 -23.97 -10.34 11.39
N THR A 192 -23.74 -11.61 11.04
CA THR A 192 -22.67 -12.42 11.63
C THR A 192 -21.31 -12.06 11.03
N LEU A 193 -21.24 -11.93 9.71
CA LEU A 193 -20.00 -11.59 9.00
C LEU A 193 -19.45 -10.23 9.43
N MET A 194 -20.31 -9.23 9.64
CA MET A 194 -19.92 -7.89 10.09
C MET A 194 -19.44 -7.82 11.55
N LEU A 195 -19.47 -8.93 12.30
CA LEU A 195 -18.80 -9.00 13.60
C LEU A 195 -17.28 -9.13 13.45
N ASP A 196 -16.80 -9.56 12.28
CA ASP A 196 -15.39 -9.59 11.96
C ASP A 196 -14.88 -8.15 11.74
N PRO A 197 -13.99 -7.62 12.59
CA PRO A 197 -13.50 -6.26 12.43
C PRO A 197 -12.74 -6.07 11.12
N PHE A 198 -12.14 -7.13 10.56
CA PHE A 198 -11.31 -7.05 9.36
C PHE A 198 -12.11 -7.22 8.05
N LEU A 199 -13.42 -7.51 8.12
CA LEU A 199 -14.25 -7.57 6.91
C LEU A 199 -14.59 -6.15 6.43
N VAL A 200 -14.02 -5.74 5.30
CA VAL A 200 -14.16 -4.36 4.79
C VAL A 200 -14.98 -4.24 3.51
N GLY A 201 -15.27 -5.37 2.87
CA GLY A 201 -16.08 -5.44 1.66
C GLY A 201 -16.52 -6.87 1.36
N LEU A 202 -17.36 -7.04 0.36
CA LEU A 202 -17.87 -8.33 -0.09
C LEU A 202 -17.59 -8.53 -1.57
N ARG A 203 -17.40 -9.78 -1.99
CA ARG A 203 -17.24 -10.17 -3.40
C ARG A 203 -18.02 -11.44 -3.68
N HIS A 204 -18.49 -11.56 -4.92
CA HIS A 204 -18.88 -12.83 -5.53
C HIS A 204 -18.37 -12.82 -6.97
N ASP A 205 -17.51 -13.76 -7.32
CA ASP A 205 -16.99 -13.84 -8.68
C ASP A 205 -18.01 -14.51 -9.60
N VAL A 206 -18.56 -13.73 -10.53
CA VAL A 206 -19.53 -14.20 -11.52
C VAL A 206 -18.99 -14.07 -12.94
N THR A 207 -17.68 -13.91 -13.09
CA THR A 207 -16.97 -13.67 -14.36
C THR A 207 -17.27 -14.72 -15.42
N HIS A 208 -17.45 -15.98 -15.03
CA HIS A 208 -17.71 -17.10 -15.96
C HIS A 208 -19.20 -17.44 -16.13
N THR A 209 -20.10 -16.57 -15.64
CA THR A 209 -21.55 -16.79 -15.73
C THR A 209 -22.17 -15.92 -16.82
N ASP A 210 -23.43 -16.21 -17.15
CA ASP A 210 -24.22 -15.39 -18.07
C ASP A 210 -24.47 -13.99 -17.50
N ALA A 211 -24.53 -12.97 -18.35
CA ALA A 211 -24.67 -11.59 -17.91
C ALA A 211 -26.02 -11.30 -17.22
N ASN A 212 -27.04 -12.12 -17.47
CA ASN A 212 -28.35 -11.97 -16.84
C ASN A 212 -28.31 -12.22 -15.32
N VAL A 213 -27.26 -12.86 -14.78
CA VAL A 213 -27.12 -13.03 -13.32
C VAL A 213 -27.15 -11.70 -12.57
N LEU A 214 -26.64 -10.62 -13.18
CA LEU A 214 -26.56 -9.29 -12.57
C LEU A 214 -27.89 -8.52 -12.57
N ILE A 215 -28.88 -9.00 -13.34
CA ILE A 215 -30.23 -8.41 -13.40
C ILE A 215 -31.29 -9.36 -12.83
N ASP A 216 -30.86 -10.49 -12.29
CA ASP A 216 -31.72 -11.49 -11.69
C ASP A 216 -32.38 -10.93 -10.41
N PRO A 217 -33.68 -11.18 -10.18
CA PRO A 217 -34.38 -10.69 -8.99
C PRO A 217 -33.76 -11.16 -7.66
N ASP A 218 -33.21 -12.36 -7.59
CA ASP A 218 -32.57 -12.86 -6.36
C ASP A 218 -31.26 -12.14 -6.10
N THR A 219 -30.49 -11.84 -7.16
CA THR A 219 -29.31 -10.98 -7.08
C THR A 219 -29.69 -9.57 -6.61
N ASP A 220 -30.73 -8.96 -7.18
CA ASP A 220 -31.26 -7.65 -6.74
C ASP A 220 -31.66 -7.66 -5.24
N ASN A 221 -32.25 -8.75 -4.75
CA ASN A 221 -32.59 -8.92 -3.34
C ASN A 221 -31.34 -9.02 -2.45
N ALA A 222 -30.32 -9.77 -2.90
CA ALA A 222 -29.05 -9.88 -2.20
C ALA A 222 -28.34 -8.52 -2.11
N PHE A 223 -28.26 -7.78 -3.21
CA PHE A 223 -27.68 -6.44 -3.24
C PHE A 223 -28.47 -5.43 -2.41
N SER A 224 -29.80 -5.57 -2.33
CA SER A 224 -30.62 -4.76 -1.41
C SER A 224 -30.23 -4.99 0.05
N ALA A 225 -29.98 -6.23 0.45
CA ALA A 225 -29.53 -6.55 1.81
C ALA A 225 -28.11 -6.01 2.07
N ILE A 226 -27.22 -6.07 1.08
CA ILE A 226 -25.85 -5.54 1.17
C ILE A 226 -25.87 -4.01 1.30
N GLU A 227 -26.65 -3.30 0.47
CA GLU A 227 -26.80 -1.84 0.51
C GLU A 227 -27.34 -1.37 1.87
N GLN A 228 -28.31 -2.08 2.45
CA GLN A 228 -28.87 -1.76 3.78
C GLN A 228 -27.82 -1.82 4.89
N ASN A 229 -26.78 -2.64 4.74
CA ASN A 229 -25.68 -2.76 5.69
C ASN A 229 -24.48 -1.88 5.33
N ASN A 230 -24.55 -1.08 4.25
CA ASN A 230 -23.51 -0.16 3.79
C ASN A 230 -22.13 -0.83 3.59
N MET A 231 -22.13 -2.11 3.20
CA MET A 231 -20.90 -2.85 2.91
C MET A 231 -20.52 -2.67 1.43
N PRO A 232 -19.32 -2.15 1.10
CA PRO A 232 -18.85 -2.07 -0.29
C PRO A 232 -18.87 -3.45 -0.96
N PHE A 233 -19.17 -3.47 -2.26
CA PHE A 233 -19.19 -4.70 -3.05
C PHE A 233 -18.20 -4.62 -4.21
N ASP A 234 -17.26 -5.56 -4.23
CA ASP A 234 -16.29 -5.76 -5.31
C ASP A 234 -16.95 -6.56 -6.45
N VAL A 235 -17.15 -5.89 -7.58
CA VAL A 235 -17.80 -6.43 -8.77
C VAL A 235 -16.75 -7.13 -9.63
N ALA A 236 -16.63 -8.45 -9.46
CA ALA A 236 -15.77 -9.32 -10.27
C ALA A 236 -16.58 -9.93 -11.43
N ILE A 237 -16.41 -9.34 -12.60
CA ILE A 237 -17.19 -9.62 -13.82
C ILE A 237 -16.30 -9.60 -15.06
N GLY A 238 -16.76 -10.26 -16.12
CA GLY A 238 -16.16 -10.20 -17.45
C GLY A 238 -16.64 -8.99 -18.30
N PRO A 239 -16.01 -8.76 -19.45
CA PRO A 239 -16.35 -7.66 -20.36
C PRO A 239 -17.79 -7.75 -20.87
N HIS A 240 -18.31 -8.96 -21.11
CA HIS A 240 -19.69 -9.20 -21.56
C HIS A 240 -20.76 -8.76 -20.54
N GLN A 241 -20.36 -8.53 -19.29
CA GLN A 241 -21.25 -8.18 -18.19
C GLN A 241 -21.23 -6.68 -17.84
N LEU A 242 -20.30 -5.89 -18.37
CA LEU A 242 -20.13 -4.47 -18.04
C LEU A 242 -21.42 -3.65 -18.20
N ARG A 243 -22.14 -3.87 -19.31
CA ARG A 243 -23.42 -3.21 -19.56
C ARG A 243 -24.47 -3.57 -18.52
N HIS A 244 -24.50 -4.83 -18.07
CA HIS A 244 -25.44 -5.33 -17.07
C HIS A 244 -25.11 -4.82 -15.67
N ALA A 245 -23.84 -4.61 -15.34
CA ALA A 245 -23.44 -4.00 -14.06
C ALA A 245 -24.01 -2.59 -13.85
N CYS A 246 -24.38 -1.87 -14.93
CA CYS A 246 -25.08 -0.60 -14.84
C CYS A 246 -26.44 -0.72 -14.14
N HIS A 247 -27.12 -1.88 -14.26
CA HIS A 247 -28.38 -2.14 -13.56
C HIS A 247 -28.16 -2.11 -12.04
N LEU A 248 -27.15 -2.80 -11.54
CA LEU A 248 -26.79 -2.78 -10.12
C LEU A 248 -26.44 -1.37 -9.64
N ALA A 249 -25.64 -0.64 -10.41
CA ALA A 249 -25.25 0.73 -10.09
C ALA A 249 -26.46 1.68 -10.02
N TYR A 250 -27.41 1.53 -10.94
CA TYR A 250 -28.65 2.31 -10.98
C TYR A 250 -29.61 1.93 -9.84
N LYS A 251 -29.82 0.64 -9.59
CA LYS A 251 -30.75 0.11 -8.57
C LYS A 251 -30.29 0.36 -7.15
N HIS A 252 -28.97 0.35 -6.90
CA HIS A 252 -28.37 0.46 -5.58
C HIS A 252 -27.44 1.70 -5.50
N PRO A 253 -27.97 2.93 -5.65
CA PRO A 253 -27.15 4.14 -5.76
C PRO A 253 -26.41 4.50 -4.46
N ARG A 254 -26.77 3.92 -3.31
CA ARG A 254 -26.05 4.13 -2.04
C ARG A 254 -24.96 3.08 -1.82
N LEU A 255 -24.97 1.99 -2.57
CA LEU A 255 -23.95 0.96 -2.50
C LEU A 255 -22.72 1.37 -3.31
N LYS A 256 -21.56 1.37 -2.67
CA LYS A 256 -20.27 1.53 -3.36
C LYS A 256 -19.95 0.24 -4.10
N LEU A 257 -19.96 0.31 -5.42
CA LEU A 257 -19.58 -0.80 -6.30
C LEU A 257 -18.15 -0.57 -6.77
N VAL A 258 -17.28 -1.56 -6.58
CA VAL A 258 -15.88 -1.46 -6.99
C VAL A 258 -15.62 -2.45 -8.11
N LEU A 259 -15.55 -1.94 -9.34
CA LEU A 259 -15.26 -2.76 -10.51
C LEU A 259 -13.83 -3.29 -10.43
N ASN A 260 -13.69 -4.62 -10.42
CA ASN A 260 -12.38 -5.26 -10.42
C ASN A 260 -11.77 -5.25 -11.82
N HIS A 261 -10.45 -5.01 -11.89
CA HIS A 261 -9.64 -5.18 -13.10
C HIS A 261 -10.21 -4.49 -14.34
N CYS A 262 -10.80 -3.30 -14.17
CA CYS A 262 -11.47 -2.55 -15.25
C CYS A 262 -12.56 -3.34 -16.01
N GLY A 263 -13.17 -4.35 -15.36
CA GLY A 263 -14.17 -5.23 -15.96
C GLY A 263 -13.64 -6.13 -17.06
N LEU A 264 -12.32 -6.39 -17.06
CA LEU A 264 -11.65 -7.26 -18.00
C LEU A 264 -10.65 -8.16 -17.28
N PRO A 265 -11.11 -9.15 -16.50
CA PRO A 265 -10.23 -10.03 -15.76
C PRO A 265 -9.37 -10.84 -16.74
N LEU A 266 -8.06 -10.83 -16.45
CA LEU A 266 -7.04 -11.62 -17.14
C LEU A 266 -7.44 -13.09 -17.33
N GLU A 267 -8.08 -13.65 -16.32
CA GLU A 267 -8.56 -15.03 -16.31
C GLU A 267 -9.62 -15.26 -17.38
N TYR A 268 -10.65 -14.41 -17.48
CA TYR A 268 -11.71 -14.54 -18.48
C TYR A 268 -11.17 -14.57 -19.92
N THR A 269 -10.32 -13.60 -20.26
CA THR A 269 -9.74 -13.54 -21.61
C THR A 269 -8.77 -14.69 -21.88
N SER A 270 -8.21 -15.29 -20.82
CA SER A 270 -7.36 -16.48 -20.92
C SER A 270 -8.14 -17.78 -21.08
N THR A 271 -9.32 -17.90 -20.45
CA THR A 271 -10.11 -19.14 -20.44
C THR A 271 -11.22 -19.18 -21.49
N ASN A 272 -11.65 -18.03 -22.04
CA ASN A 272 -12.68 -17.91 -23.08
C ASN A 272 -12.11 -17.30 -24.38
N PRO A 273 -11.19 -17.98 -25.04
CA PRO A 273 -10.45 -17.35 -26.12
C PRO A 273 -11.13 -17.38 -27.48
N ASP A 274 -12.14 -18.23 -27.62
CA ASP A 274 -12.98 -18.30 -28.82
C ASP A 274 -14.08 -17.22 -28.76
N GLU A 275 -14.25 -16.56 -27.61
CA GLU A 275 -15.10 -15.39 -27.46
C GLU A 275 -14.35 -14.13 -27.90
N GLU A 276 -14.85 -13.50 -28.96
CA GLU A 276 -14.30 -12.26 -29.49
C GLU A 276 -14.69 -11.09 -28.58
N VAL A 277 -13.82 -10.77 -27.62
CA VAL A 277 -13.98 -9.54 -26.83
C VAL A 277 -13.60 -8.36 -27.71
N ASN A 278 -14.57 -7.51 -28.01
CA ASN A 278 -14.37 -6.31 -28.83
C ASN A 278 -13.96 -5.12 -27.96
N ILE A 279 -12.80 -4.52 -28.23
CA ILE A 279 -12.29 -3.42 -27.38
C ILE A 279 -13.12 -2.16 -27.48
N ALA A 280 -13.67 -1.85 -28.65
CA ALA A 280 -14.53 -0.68 -28.80
C ALA A 280 -15.81 -0.83 -27.97
N GLN A 281 -16.38 -2.03 -27.93
CA GLN A 281 -17.55 -2.32 -27.09
C GLN A 281 -17.20 -2.24 -25.60
N TRP A 282 -16.08 -2.85 -25.18
CA TRP A 282 -15.59 -2.74 -23.80
C TRP A 282 -15.38 -1.27 -23.39
N LYS A 283 -14.73 -0.45 -24.24
CA LYS A 283 -14.55 0.99 -23.98
C LYS A 283 -15.89 1.70 -23.79
N ALA A 284 -16.86 1.44 -24.69
CA ALA A 284 -18.18 2.07 -24.63
C ALA A 284 -18.96 1.67 -23.35
N ASP A 285 -18.91 0.40 -22.97
CA ASP A 285 -19.60 -0.09 -21.77
C ASP A 285 -18.91 0.37 -20.48
N LEU A 286 -17.58 0.41 -20.47
CA LEU A 286 -16.80 0.95 -19.34
C LEU A 286 -17.05 2.45 -19.17
N GLU A 287 -17.03 3.21 -20.25
CA GLU A 287 -17.38 4.64 -20.22
C GLU A 287 -18.80 4.83 -19.68
N TYR A 288 -19.76 4.03 -20.14
CA TYR A 288 -21.15 4.13 -19.69
C TYR A 288 -21.30 3.79 -18.19
N LEU A 289 -20.64 2.73 -17.72
CA LEU A 289 -20.61 2.36 -16.30
C LEU A 289 -19.92 3.43 -15.44
N SER A 290 -18.87 4.08 -15.97
CA SER A 290 -18.17 5.16 -15.27
C SER A 290 -19.06 6.38 -15.00
N ARG A 291 -20.20 6.54 -15.65
CA ARG A 291 -21.13 7.66 -15.41
C ARG A 291 -21.89 7.55 -14.09
N TYR A 292 -21.88 6.38 -13.47
CA TYR A 292 -22.52 6.16 -12.16
C TYR A 292 -21.55 6.58 -11.02
N PRO A 293 -21.93 7.55 -10.17
CA PRO A 293 -21.03 8.11 -9.17
C PRO A 293 -20.69 7.15 -8.02
N ASN A 294 -21.51 6.11 -7.83
CA ASN A 294 -21.30 5.05 -6.84
C ASN A 294 -20.40 3.91 -7.34
N VAL A 295 -19.90 3.99 -8.60
CA VAL A 295 -18.99 3.00 -9.17
C VAL A 295 -17.55 3.53 -9.15
N TYR A 296 -16.68 2.72 -8.55
CA TYR A 296 -15.23 2.87 -8.47
C TYR A 296 -14.56 1.81 -9.34
N CYS A 297 -13.30 1.99 -9.69
CA CYS A 297 -12.55 1.07 -10.54
C CYS A 297 -11.19 0.72 -9.93
N LYS A 298 -10.91 -0.57 -9.76
CA LYS A 298 -9.59 -1.06 -9.36
C LYS A 298 -8.67 -1.16 -10.58
N LEU A 299 -7.55 -0.45 -10.49
CA LEU A 299 -6.48 -0.41 -11.47
C LEU A 299 -5.43 -1.43 -11.09
N THR A 300 -5.39 -2.55 -11.83
CA THR A 300 -4.42 -3.61 -11.61
C THR A 300 -3.65 -3.94 -12.88
N ALA A 301 -2.42 -4.44 -12.72
CA ALA A 301 -1.63 -4.94 -13.85
C ALA A 301 -2.28 -6.14 -14.58
N THR A 302 -3.32 -6.73 -13.98
CA THR A 302 -4.12 -7.84 -14.51
C THR A 302 -5.37 -7.39 -15.29
N SER A 303 -5.52 -6.11 -15.62
CA SER A 303 -6.70 -5.57 -16.33
C SER A 303 -6.65 -5.71 -17.86
N GLY A 304 -5.56 -6.25 -18.44
CA GLY A 304 -5.41 -6.44 -19.89
C GLY A 304 -5.57 -7.90 -20.33
N LYS A 305 -5.34 -8.15 -21.63
CA LYS A 305 -5.26 -9.52 -22.18
C LYS A 305 -3.81 -10.00 -22.16
N ILE A 306 -3.53 -11.25 -21.80
CA ILE A 306 -2.19 -11.79 -22.06
C ILE A 306 -2.02 -11.99 -23.57
N VAL A 307 -1.03 -11.32 -24.13
CA VAL A 307 -0.54 -11.54 -25.48
C VAL A 307 0.65 -12.51 -25.41
N SER A 308 0.61 -13.62 -26.16
CA SER A 308 1.77 -14.51 -26.28
C SER A 308 2.91 -13.76 -26.99
N SER A 309 4.05 -13.66 -26.32
CA SER A 309 5.21 -12.86 -26.72
C SER A 309 5.71 -13.07 -28.17
N TYR A 310 6.07 -11.95 -28.81
CA TYR A 310 6.87 -11.78 -30.03
C TYR A 310 6.25 -12.22 -31.37
N GLY A 311 5.17 -11.58 -31.78
CA GLY A 311 4.73 -11.51 -33.17
C GLY A 311 4.29 -10.09 -33.50
N ASP A 312 4.95 -9.46 -34.47
CA ASP A 312 4.48 -8.35 -35.30
C ASP A 312 3.09 -7.72 -35.01
N GLY A 313 3.01 -6.92 -33.95
CA GLY A 313 2.45 -5.57 -34.04
C GLY A 313 1.04 -5.41 -34.58
N ASN A 314 0.11 -6.33 -34.33
CA ASN A 314 -1.28 -6.08 -34.61
C ASN A 314 -1.80 -4.97 -33.69
N VAL A 315 -2.45 -3.96 -34.27
CA VAL A 315 -2.98 -2.78 -33.56
C VAL A 315 -3.90 -3.22 -32.41
N GLU A 316 -4.71 -4.25 -32.64
CA GLU A 316 -5.65 -4.79 -31.67
C GLU A 316 -4.99 -5.37 -30.41
N GLU A 317 -3.82 -6.02 -30.52
CA GLU A 317 -3.11 -6.55 -29.35
C GLU A 317 -2.53 -5.44 -28.48
N LYS A 318 -2.04 -4.36 -29.11
CA LYS A 318 -1.59 -3.17 -28.37
C LYS A 318 -2.74 -2.52 -27.64
N GLU A 319 -3.89 -2.40 -28.29
CA GLU A 319 -5.12 -1.84 -27.71
C GLU A 319 -5.53 -2.58 -26.42
N TRP A 320 -5.38 -3.91 -26.37
CA TRP A 320 -5.68 -4.73 -25.19
C TRP A 320 -4.56 -4.82 -24.12
N SER A 321 -3.44 -4.12 -24.31
CA SER A 321 -2.36 -4.12 -23.32
C SER A 321 -2.85 -3.52 -21.98
N PRO A 322 -2.38 -4.04 -20.83
CA PRO A 322 -2.65 -3.47 -19.51
C PRO A 322 -2.47 -1.95 -19.47
N LYS A 323 -1.40 -1.42 -20.06
CA LYS A 323 -1.17 0.03 -20.18
C LYS A 323 -2.37 0.75 -20.81
N ASN A 324 -2.77 0.34 -22.01
CA ASN A 324 -3.87 1.00 -22.72
C ASN A 324 -5.20 0.86 -21.99
N VAL A 325 -5.49 -0.31 -21.44
CA VAL A 325 -6.71 -0.54 -20.64
C VAL A 325 -6.74 0.38 -19.42
N LEU A 326 -5.64 0.44 -18.66
CA LEU A 326 -5.53 1.28 -17.48
C LEU A 326 -5.65 2.77 -17.82
N THR A 327 -4.95 3.25 -18.85
CA THR A 327 -5.05 4.65 -19.30
C THR A 327 -6.48 5.03 -19.67
N GLN A 328 -7.22 4.15 -20.36
CA GLN A 328 -8.63 4.39 -20.72
C GLN A 328 -9.53 4.41 -19.47
N ALA A 329 -9.38 3.44 -18.58
CA ALA A 329 -10.16 3.37 -17.34
C ALA A 329 -9.94 4.61 -16.46
N ILE A 330 -8.68 5.04 -16.31
CA ILE A 330 -8.34 6.28 -15.60
C ILE A 330 -9.00 7.50 -16.26
N GLY A 331 -8.96 7.59 -17.59
CA GLY A 331 -9.61 8.67 -18.34
C GLY A 331 -11.12 8.75 -18.14
N PHE A 332 -11.82 7.61 -18.03
CA PHE A 332 -13.26 7.57 -17.82
C PHE A 332 -13.68 7.83 -16.37
N PHE A 333 -13.02 7.18 -15.40
CA PHE A 333 -13.40 7.27 -14.00
C PHE A 333 -12.86 8.54 -13.32
N GLY A 334 -11.71 9.03 -13.76
CA GLY A 334 -10.91 10.05 -13.09
C GLY A 334 -10.19 9.51 -11.84
N PRO A 335 -9.15 10.21 -11.35
CA PRO A 335 -8.35 9.77 -10.22
C PRO A 335 -9.15 9.69 -8.91
N GLU A 336 -10.30 10.34 -8.80
CA GLU A 336 -11.18 10.32 -7.62
C GLU A 336 -11.91 8.99 -7.40
N ARG A 337 -12.00 8.15 -8.43
CA ARG A 337 -12.75 6.87 -8.37
C ARG A 337 -11.92 5.67 -8.76
N CYS A 338 -10.63 5.86 -8.98
CA CYS A 338 -9.69 4.79 -9.25
C CYS A 338 -8.97 4.35 -7.96
N LEU A 339 -8.80 3.05 -7.75
CA LEU A 339 -8.05 2.49 -6.63
C LEU A 339 -6.91 1.65 -7.18
N PHE A 340 -5.70 1.83 -6.65
CA PHE A 340 -4.59 0.93 -6.98
C PHE A 340 -4.84 -0.48 -6.40
N GLY A 341 -4.57 -1.51 -7.19
CA GLY A 341 -4.39 -2.87 -6.70
C GLY A 341 -3.28 -3.56 -7.48
N SER A 342 -2.41 -4.32 -6.81
CA SER A 342 -1.32 -4.99 -7.54
C SER A 342 -1.86 -6.10 -8.44
N GLY A 343 -2.92 -6.79 -8.00
CA GLY A 343 -3.35 -8.06 -8.57
C GLY A 343 -2.41 -9.20 -8.22
N TRP A 344 -1.56 -9.05 -7.19
CA TRP A 344 -0.67 -10.12 -6.74
C TRP A 344 -1.48 -11.31 -6.21
N PRO A 345 -1.05 -12.55 -6.49
CA PRO A 345 0.12 -12.94 -7.28
C PRO A 345 -0.21 -13.14 -8.77
N ILE A 346 -1.47 -12.96 -9.19
CA ILE A 346 -1.91 -13.13 -10.58
C ILE A 346 -1.11 -12.21 -11.52
N CYS A 347 -0.73 -11.01 -11.08
CA CYS A 347 0.11 -10.10 -11.85
C CYS A 347 1.44 -10.74 -12.32
N ARG A 348 1.94 -11.77 -11.62
CA ARG A 348 3.18 -12.48 -11.99
C ARG A 348 3.05 -13.29 -13.27
N VAL A 349 1.83 -13.59 -13.73
CA VAL A 349 1.63 -14.24 -15.05
C VAL A 349 1.76 -13.25 -16.21
N VAL A 350 1.81 -11.95 -15.91
CA VAL A 350 2.00 -10.88 -16.91
C VAL A 350 3.49 -10.55 -16.98
N ALA A 351 4.10 -10.76 -18.14
CA ALA A 351 5.46 -10.30 -18.39
C ALA A 351 5.44 -8.80 -18.74
N PRO A 352 6.46 -8.01 -18.34
CA PRO A 352 6.55 -6.59 -18.67
C PRO A 352 6.37 -6.28 -20.15
N ALA A 353 6.96 -7.06 -21.06
CA ALA A 353 6.75 -6.90 -22.51
C ALA A 353 5.29 -7.03 -22.98
N VAL A 354 4.41 -7.67 -22.21
CA VAL A 354 2.98 -7.82 -22.49
C VAL A 354 2.16 -6.67 -21.93
N THR A 355 2.68 -5.95 -20.93
CA THR A 355 1.97 -4.82 -20.31
C THR A 355 1.76 -3.64 -21.25
N GLY A 356 2.52 -3.55 -22.36
CA GLY A 356 2.62 -2.36 -23.20
C GLY A 356 3.60 -1.32 -22.65
N TRP A 357 4.22 -1.59 -21.50
CA TRP A 357 5.25 -0.79 -20.86
C TRP A 357 6.62 -1.45 -21.06
N SER A 358 7.63 -0.68 -21.45
CA SER A 358 8.98 -1.20 -21.68
C SER A 358 9.77 -1.31 -20.36
N ASP A 359 10.68 -2.28 -20.27
CA ASP A 359 11.60 -2.47 -19.13
C ASP A 359 12.43 -1.22 -18.76
N SER A 360 12.54 -0.24 -19.65
CA SER A 360 13.19 1.04 -19.37
C SER A 360 12.38 1.96 -18.45
N GLY A 361 11.07 1.75 -18.31
CA GLY A 361 10.17 2.55 -17.49
C GLY A 361 10.18 2.19 -15.99
N THR A 362 10.72 1.02 -15.63
CA THR A 362 10.80 0.50 -14.25
C THR A 362 11.94 1.10 -13.42
N GLY A 363 12.63 2.12 -13.94
CA GLY A 363 13.92 2.56 -13.38
C GLY A 363 15.08 1.60 -13.69
N GLY A 364 14.85 0.47 -14.38
CA GLY A 364 15.89 -0.50 -14.75
C GLY A 364 17.02 0.10 -15.61
N ALA A 365 16.72 1.10 -16.44
CA ALA A 365 17.73 1.84 -17.21
C ALA A 365 18.65 2.71 -16.34
N LEU A 366 18.21 3.12 -15.14
CA LEU A 366 19.01 3.92 -14.21
C LEU A 366 19.97 3.07 -13.36
N VAL A 367 19.75 1.75 -13.29
CA VAL A 367 20.77 0.79 -12.81
C VAL A 367 21.84 0.54 -13.89
N ALA A 368 21.47 0.64 -15.18
CA ALA A 368 22.42 0.50 -16.29
C ALA A 368 23.36 1.72 -16.48
N ALA A 369 23.03 2.89 -15.90
CA ALA A 369 23.88 4.08 -15.96
C ALA A 369 25.15 4.01 -15.06
N LYS A 370 25.33 2.94 -14.25
CA LYS A 370 26.54 2.72 -13.44
C LYS A 370 27.72 2.08 -14.17
N LYS A 371 27.82 2.21 -15.51
CA LYS A 371 29.04 1.79 -16.22
C LYS A 371 30.14 2.85 -16.28
N HIS A 372 29.88 4.14 -15.98
CA HIS A 372 30.90 5.20 -16.07
C HIS A 372 30.82 6.34 -15.03
N ALA A 373 30.46 6.07 -13.77
CA ALA A 373 30.69 7.05 -12.70
C ALA A 373 31.06 6.38 -11.38
N ARG A 374 32.31 6.62 -10.95
CA ARG A 374 32.85 6.23 -9.65
C ARG A 374 32.12 7.00 -8.54
N ILE A 375 31.06 6.44 -7.98
CA ILE A 375 30.59 6.82 -6.65
C ILE A 375 31.29 5.88 -5.66
N SER A 376 32.32 6.40 -5.01
CA SER A 376 33.08 5.74 -3.96
C SER A 376 32.31 5.75 -2.65
N GLY A 377 31.66 4.63 -2.34
CA GLY A 377 31.10 4.34 -1.02
C GLY A 377 30.94 2.82 -0.85
N PRO A 378 31.21 2.24 0.34
CA PRO A 378 31.05 0.82 0.54
C PRO A 378 29.57 0.42 0.47
N PRO A 379 29.26 -0.77 -0.08
CA PRO A 379 27.89 -1.27 -0.17
C PRO A 379 27.27 -1.45 1.22
N VAL A 380 25.98 -1.11 1.36
CA VAL A 380 25.19 -1.36 2.56
C VAL A 380 25.08 -2.88 2.75
N LYS A 381 25.64 -3.40 3.86
CA LYS A 381 25.54 -4.82 4.24
C LYS A 381 24.09 -5.16 4.55
N GLY A 382 23.54 -6.12 3.79
CA GLY A 382 22.14 -6.57 3.88
C GLY A 382 21.56 -6.95 2.51
N TYR A 383 22.16 -6.44 1.43
CA TYR A 383 21.73 -6.69 0.06
C TYR A 383 22.36 -7.98 -0.50
N ARG A 384 21.63 -9.11 -0.44
CA ARG A 384 21.99 -10.28 -1.25
C ARG A 384 21.37 -10.16 -2.64
N GLY A 385 22.17 -9.56 -3.52
CA GLY A 385 22.17 -9.67 -4.99
C GLY A 385 21.10 -10.54 -5.65
N GLN A 386 19.98 -9.93 -6.01
CA GLN A 386 19.33 -10.22 -7.28
C GLN A 386 19.11 -8.93 -8.07
N THR A 387 19.72 -8.85 -9.26
CA THR A 387 19.06 -8.22 -10.39
C THR A 387 17.81 -9.06 -10.67
N VAL A 388 16.62 -8.55 -10.36
CA VAL A 388 15.38 -9.20 -10.78
C VAL A 388 15.32 -9.06 -12.29
N ALA A 389 15.52 -10.15 -13.02
CA ALA A 389 15.15 -10.18 -14.43
C ALA A 389 13.64 -9.92 -14.50
N HIS A 390 13.23 -8.90 -15.24
CA HIS A 390 11.84 -8.47 -15.44
C HIS A 390 11.02 -9.54 -16.21
N ARG A 391 10.84 -10.72 -15.62
CA ARG A 391 10.01 -11.83 -16.15
C ARG A 391 8.66 -11.94 -15.44
N GLU A 392 8.53 -11.41 -14.23
CA GLU A 392 7.31 -11.36 -13.43
C GLU A 392 7.14 -9.94 -12.88
N LEU A 393 5.89 -9.46 -12.77
CA LEU A 393 5.58 -8.18 -12.12
C LEU A 393 5.48 -8.36 -10.60
N SER A 394 6.27 -7.60 -9.83
CA SER A 394 6.04 -7.44 -8.38
C SER A 394 5.04 -6.32 -8.09
N VAL A 395 4.74 -6.11 -6.81
CA VAL A 395 3.93 -4.97 -6.34
C VAL A 395 4.53 -3.63 -6.80
N TRP A 396 5.86 -3.47 -6.82
CA TRP A 396 6.52 -2.24 -7.28
C TRP A 396 6.31 -1.98 -8.77
N GLU A 397 6.54 -2.98 -9.63
CA GLU A 397 6.32 -2.81 -11.06
C GLU A 397 4.84 -2.59 -11.39
N ALA A 398 3.92 -3.26 -10.69
CA ALA A 398 2.49 -3.01 -10.85
C ALA A 398 2.11 -1.56 -10.48
N ALA A 399 2.66 -1.03 -9.37
CA ALA A 399 2.42 0.34 -8.94
C ALA A 399 2.97 1.36 -9.93
N ARG A 400 4.19 1.15 -10.43
CA ARG A 400 4.81 2.02 -11.44
C ARG A 400 4.10 1.98 -12.79
N LEU A 401 3.55 0.83 -13.19
CA LEU A 401 2.70 0.73 -14.38
C LEU A 401 1.47 1.63 -14.23
N VAL A 402 0.77 1.55 -13.10
CA VAL A 402 -0.42 2.38 -12.84
C VAL A 402 -0.05 3.87 -12.80
N GLU A 403 1.02 4.23 -12.11
CA GLU A 403 1.53 5.61 -12.06
C GLU A 403 1.82 6.17 -13.46
N HIS A 404 2.48 5.39 -14.31
CA HIS A 404 2.75 5.80 -15.69
C HIS A 404 1.46 5.99 -16.51
N CYS A 405 0.47 5.11 -16.34
CA CYS A 405 -0.82 5.24 -17.01
C CYS A 405 -1.61 6.46 -16.51
N MET A 406 -1.45 6.84 -15.25
CA MET A 406 -2.04 8.07 -14.71
C MET A 406 -1.45 9.30 -15.41
N GLU A 407 -0.14 9.37 -15.57
CA GLU A 407 0.53 10.45 -16.28
C GLU A 407 0.06 10.56 -17.74
N GLU A 408 -0.05 9.42 -18.45
CA GLU A 408 -0.57 9.40 -19.83
C GLU A 408 -2.03 9.82 -19.93
N ALA A 409 -2.84 9.50 -18.93
CA ALA A 409 -4.23 9.95 -18.84
C ALA A 409 -4.37 11.43 -18.43
N GLY A 410 -3.26 12.13 -18.15
CA GLY A 410 -3.24 13.54 -17.76
C GLY A 410 -3.29 13.81 -16.24
N PHE A 411 -3.09 12.78 -15.40
CA PHE A 411 -3.16 12.82 -13.94
C PHE A 411 -1.81 12.53 -13.28
N GLY A 412 -0.82 13.37 -13.57
CA GLY A 412 0.54 13.22 -13.03
C GLY A 412 0.78 13.89 -11.68
N ALA A 413 -0.17 14.68 -11.15
CA ALA A 413 0.04 15.42 -9.92
C ALA A 413 0.12 14.50 -8.69
N ILE A 414 0.90 14.91 -7.68
CA ILE A 414 1.07 14.16 -6.42
C ILE A 414 -0.30 13.97 -5.73
N GLU A 415 -1.19 14.95 -5.81
CA GLU A 415 -2.54 14.87 -5.26
C GLU A 415 -3.36 13.76 -5.93
N ASP A 416 -3.23 13.60 -7.25
CA ASP A 416 -3.92 12.54 -7.98
C ASP A 416 -3.36 11.16 -7.61
N LYS A 417 -2.04 11.03 -7.54
CA LYS A 417 -1.36 9.81 -7.08
C LYS A 417 -1.82 9.43 -5.67
N ARG A 418 -1.91 10.39 -4.74
CA ARG A 418 -2.40 10.15 -3.37
C ARG A 418 -3.86 9.70 -3.30
N LYS A 419 -4.71 10.10 -4.24
CA LYS A 419 -6.09 9.60 -4.31
C LYS A 419 -6.11 8.13 -4.68
N VAL A 420 -5.49 7.80 -5.80
CA VAL A 420 -5.50 6.44 -6.38
C VAL A 420 -4.82 5.43 -5.48
N PHE A 421 -3.66 5.78 -4.94
CA PHE A 421 -2.87 4.86 -4.12
C PHE A 421 -3.24 4.87 -2.64
N GLY A 422 -4.11 5.74 -2.15
CA GLY A 422 -4.38 5.82 -0.70
C GLY A 422 -5.79 6.28 -0.33
N THR A 423 -6.12 7.52 -0.66
CA THR A 423 -7.35 8.19 -0.17
C THR A 423 -8.62 7.44 -0.59
N ASN A 424 -8.67 6.95 -1.83
CA ASN A 424 -9.88 6.32 -2.36
C ASN A 424 -10.16 4.97 -1.67
N ALA A 425 -9.12 4.18 -1.38
CA ALA A 425 -9.28 2.94 -0.63
C ALA A 425 -9.86 3.18 0.76
N GLN A 426 -9.38 4.21 1.48
CA GLN A 426 -9.91 4.61 2.79
C GLN A 426 -11.30 5.24 2.72
N THR A 427 -11.66 5.83 1.58
CA THR A 427 -12.99 6.39 1.34
C THR A 427 -13.99 5.28 1.07
N VAL A 428 -13.59 4.23 0.36
CA VAL A 428 -14.46 3.10 -0.01
C VAL A 428 -14.60 2.14 1.16
N TYR A 429 -13.50 1.69 1.73
CA TYR A 429 -13.41 0.61 2.71
C TYR A 429 -13.11 1.15 4.12
N THR A 430 -13.74 0.56 5.13
CA THR A 430 -13.45 0.87 6.55
C THR A 430 -12.24 0.06 7.02
N LEU A 431 -11.04 0.61 6.87
CA LEU A 431 -9.78 -0.12 7.09
C LEU A 431 -9.32 -0.12 8.55
N ASN A 432 -8.74 -1.24 9.01
CA ASN A 432 -8.05 -1.34 10.28
C ASN A 432 -6.55 -1.07 10.10
N ILE A 433 -6.19 0.21 10.08
CA ILE A 433 -4.80 0.63 9.97
C ILE A 433 -4.14 0.56 11.34
N ARG A 434 -3.23 -0.40 11.53
CA ARG A 434 -2.40 -0.54 12.73
C ARG A 434 -0.99 0.00 12.45
N PRO A 435 -0.31 0.64 13.42
CA PRO A 435 1.04 1.16 13.21
C PRO A 435 1.99 0.05 12.73
N TYR A 436 2.50 0.17 11.50
CA TYR A 436 3.44 -0.79 10.94
C TYR A 436 4.80 -0.68 11.67
N GLY A 437 5.26 -1.75 12.32
CA GLY A 437 6.52 -1.77 13.06
C GLY A 437 6.44 -1.68 14.58
N SER A 438 5.25 -1.65 15.19
CA SER A 438 5.14 -1.98 16.62
C SER A 438 5.29 -3.49 16.80
N SER A 439 6.50 -3.95 17.05
CA SER A 439 6.79 -5.32 17.48
C SER A 439 5.84 -5.73 18.60
N ARG A 440 5.34 -6.97 18.58
CA ARG A 440 4.78 -7.63 19.77
C ARG A 440 5.82 -7.53 20.89
N VAL A 441 5.64 -6.58 21.81
CA VAL A 441 6.22 -6.70 23.15
C VAL A 441 5.31 -7.69 23.86
N LEU A 442 5.67 -8.96 23.79
CA LEU A 442 5.17 -9.98 24.72
C LEU A 442 5.99 -9.95 26.00
#